data_AF-A0A3G8YJ91-F1
#
_entry.id   AF-A0A3G8YJ91-F1
#
_cell.length_a   1.000
_cell.length_b   1.000
_cell.length_c   1.000
_cell.angle_alpha   90.00
_cell.angle_beta   90.00
_cell.angle_gamma   90.00
#
_symmetry.space_group_name_H-M   'P 1'
#
loop_
_entity.id
_entity.type
_entity.pdbx_description
1 polymer ?
#
loop_
_entity_poly.entity_id
_entity_poly.type
_entity_poly.pdbx_seq_one_letter_code
_entity_poly.pdbx_strand_id
1 'polypeptide(L)'
;MSLLSEVLGAVQSIQQDPELNALRFRHSATWSDGTTCRFSVQDPAKDGRSGPQKLSTHPLEASLRRLKVHPDDVQPAPGASTPYQGGKLVRGFQTDTSDFTGQQTGVCRLVDARAYPVLAVSKAGQRLRLLIIAGRADPLSAGSGAQDVRAELNASHTGHTPPGVVFQVGEQFVTSDGDRYTITPPVQRDVLGDTLGLSYQGSELAPTIPDEGQPPAPPAPDPADSEDPWWTENP
;
A
#
# COMPACT_ATOMS: atom_id res chain seq x y z
N MET A 1 11.36 38.16 -29.09
CA MET A 1 11.02 36.97 -28.28
C MET A 1 12.31 36.30 -27.86
N SER A 2 12.35 35.68 -26.68
CA SER A 2 13.55 34.94 -26.24
C SER A 2 13.44 33.47 -26.66
N LEU A 3 14.58 32.81 -26.88
CA LEU A 3 14.62 31.38 -27.15
C LEU A 3 13.87 30.58 -26.07
N LEU A 4 13.97 31.00 -24.81
CA LEU A 4 13.23 30.39 -23.70
C LEU A 4 11.72 30.49 -23.89
N SER A 5 11.19 31.66 -24.28
CA SER A 5 9.76 31.83 -24.53
C SER A 5 9.24 30.99 -25.70
N GLU A 6 10.05 30.83 -26.75
CA GLU A 6 9.71 29.99 -27.90
C GLU A 6 9.70 28.50 -27.51
N VAL A 7 10.69 28.06 -26.74
CA VAL A 7 10.77 26.68 -26.23
C VAL A 7 9.60 26.37 -25.30
N LEU A 8 9.27 27.25 -24.35
CA LEU A 8 8.13 27.05 -23.45
C LEU A 8 6.80 27.00 -24.22
N GLY A 9 6.62 27.85 -25.23
CA GLY A 9 5.44 27.83 -26.09
C GLY A 9 5.31 26.51 -26.88
N ALA A 10 6.42 26.00 -27.42
CA ALA A 10 6.43 24.72 -28.11
C ALA A 10 6.12 23.55 -27.16
N VAL A 11 6.68 23.55 -25.94
CA VAL A 11 6.36 22.54 -24.92
C VAL A 11 4.88 22.58 -24.57
N GLN A 12 4.33 23.76 -24.32
CA GLN A 12 2.92 23.92 -23.96
C GLN A 12 1.99 23.45 -25.08
N SER A 13 2.30 23.74 -26.34
CA SER A 13 1.54 23.24 -27.50
C SER A 13 1.51 21.70 -27.55
N ILE A 14 2.67 21.06 -27.34
CA ILE A 14 2.79 19.60 -27.29
C ILE A 14 2.05 19.00 -26.08
N GLN A 15 1.93 19.74 -24.99
CA GLN A 15 1.23 19.31 -23.78
C GLN A 15 -0.27 19.41 -23.86
N GLN A 16 -0.80 20.27 -24.72
CA GLN A 16 -2.23 20.44 -24.94
C GLN A 16 -2.77 19.57 -26.07
N ASP A 17 -1.89 18.88 -26.80
CA ASP A 17 -2.27 17.99 -27.89
C ASP A 17 -3.13 16.81 -27.35
N PRO A 18 -4.39 16.68 -27.79
CA PRO A 18 -5.31 15.68 -27.27
C PRO A 18 -4.93 14.25 -27.66
N GLU A 19 -4.35 14.03 -28.85
CA GLU A 19 -3.94 12.70 -29.31
C GLU A 19 -2.73 12.22 -28.51
N LEU A 20 -1.74 13.10 -28.32
CA LEU A 20 -0.58 12.79 -27.47
C LEU A 20 -0.98 12.59 -26.02
N ASN A 21 -1.95 13.35 -25.51
CA ASN A 21 -2.44 13.18 -24.14
C ASN A 21 -3.20 11.88 -23.94
N ALA A 22 -3.97 11.42 -24.92
CA ALA A 22 -4.61 10.10 -24.86
C ALA A 22 -3.57 8.96 -24.75
N LEU A 23 -2.43 9.09 -25.44
CA LEU A 23 -1.32 8.13 -25.35
C LEU A 23 -0.55 8.24 -24.02
N ARG A 24 -0.34 9.47 -23.53
CA ARG A 24 0.35 9.71 -22.25
C ARG A 24 -0.46 9.18 -21.08
N PHE A 25 -1.73 9.59 -20.97
CA PHE A 25 -2.62 9.29 -19.85
C PHE A 25 -3.59 8.15 -20.19
N ARG A 26 -3.01 6.99 -20.52
CA ARG A 26 -3.71 5.81 -21.05
C ARG A 26 -4.61 5.07 -20.05
N HIS A 27 -4.53 5.39 -18.76
CA HIS A 27 -5.33 4.74 -17.72
C HIS A 27 -6.39 5.71 -17.21
N SER A 28 -7.55 5.20 -16.79
CA SER A 28 -8.54 5.96 -16.06
C SER A 28 -9.16 5.07 -14.98
N ALA A 29 -9.33 5.62 -13.78
CA ALA A 29 -9.95 4.91 -12.67
C ALA A 29 -10.55 5.89 -11.66
N THR A 30 -11.51 5.40 -10.89
CA THR A 30 -11.97 6.03 -9.66
C THR A 30 -11.12 5.52 -8.50
N TRP A 31 -10.61 6.44 -7.71
CA TRP A 31 -9.78 6.18 -6.54
C TRP A 31 -10.65 6.06 -5.29
N SER A 32 -10.11 5.48 -4.22
CA SER A 32 -10.83 5.22 -2.97
C SER A 32 -11.34 6.47 -2.25
N ASP A 33 -10.85 7.66 -2.62
CA ASP A 33 -11.34 8.95 -2.14
C ASP A 33 -12.46 9.55 -3.02
N GLY A 34 -12.94 8.80 -4.02
CA GLY A 34 -13.96 9.22 -4.99
C GLY A 34 -13.40 9.99 -6.19
N THR A 35 -12.11 10.32 -6.22
CA THR A 35 -11.51 11.06 -7.33
C THR A 35 -11.45 10.17 -8.58
N THR A 36 -12.04 10.63 -9.69
CA THR A 36 -11.90 9.96 -10.98
C THR A 36 -10.96 10.75 -11.86
N CYS A 37 -9.89 10.12 -12.34
CA CYS A 37 -8.91 10.79 -13.16
C CYS A 37 -8.30 9.88 -14.22
N ARG A 38 -7.78 10.48 -15.29
CA ARG A 38 -6.91 9.87 -16.27
C ARG A 38 -5.48 10.01 -15.80
N PHE A 39 -4.71 8.95 -15.92
CA PHE A 39 -3.35 8.91 -15.41
C PHE A 39 -2.43 7.99 -16.20
N SER A 40 -1.15 8.13 -15.91
CA SER A 40 -0.08 7.27 -16.41
C SER A 40 0.80 6.83 -15.27
N VAL A 41 1.28 5.60 -15.36
CA VAL A 41 2.13 4.98 -14.36
C VAL A 41 3.42 4.56 -15.04
N GLN A 42 4.55 4.95 -14.46
CA GLN A 42 5.88 4.62 -14.95
C GLN A 42 6.68 3.90 -13.88
N ASP A 43 7.37 2.85 -14.30
CA ASP A 43 8.38 2.16 -13.50
C ASP A 43 9.70 2.93 -13.53
N PRO A 44 10.19 3.49 -12.40
CA PRO A 44 11.47 4.18 -12.35
C PRO A 44 12.66 3.27 -12.69
N ALA A 45 12.54 1.94 -12.51
CA ALA A 45 13.60 0.99 -12.80
C ALA A 45 13.74 0.69 -14.30
N LYS A 46 12.65 0.83 -15.07
CA LYS A 46 12.62 0.56 -16.51
C LYS A 46 13.54 1.49 -17.32
N ASP A 47 13.83 2.68 -16.80
CA ASP A 47 14.64 3.69 -17.51
C ASP A 47 16.15 3.55 -17.30
N GLY A 48 16.62 2.59 -16.47
CA GLY A 48 18.05 2.26 -16.28
C GLY A 48 18.95 3.39 -15.73
N ARG A 49 18.43 4.59 -15.50
CA ARG A 49 19.17 5.79 -15.05
C ARG A 49 18.87 6.22 -13.62
N SER A 50 17.85 5.64 -12.98
CA SER A 50 17.50 5.91 -11.59
C SER A 50 18.34 5.01 -10.69
N GLY A 51 19.27 5.57 -9.90
CA GLY A 51 19.95 4.81 -8.86
C GLY A 51 18.92 4.21 -7.89
N PRO A 52 18.71 2.87 -7.87
CA PRO A 52 17.64 2.23 -7.10
C PRO A 52 17.83 2.34 -5.58
N GLN A 53 19.00 2.80 -5.12
CA GLN A 53 19.38 2.82 -3.72
C GLN A 53 18.86 4.03 -2.91
N LYS A 54 18.27 5.06 -3.53
CA LYS A 54 17.83 6.26 -2.78
C LYS A 54 16.33 6.39 -2.53
N LEU A 55 15.53 5.47 -3.05
CA LEU A 55 14.08 5.46 -2.79
C LEU A 55 13.60 4.16 -2.14
N SER A 56 14.49 3.18 -1.92
CA SER A 56 14.15 1.96 -1.20
C SER A 56 14.38 2.13 0.30
N THR A 57 13.29 2.19 1.07
CA THR A 57 13.28 2.10 2.54
C THR A 57 12.53 0.84 3.00
N HIS A 58 12.71 -0.27 2.26
CA HIS A 58 12.01 -1.58 2.33
C HIS A 58 11.36 -1.97 3.69
N PRO A 59 10.24 -2.73 3.66
CA PRO A 59 10.38 -4.20 3.63
C PRO A 59 9.35 -4.98 2.78
N LEU A 60 8.47 -4.32 2.02
CA LEU A 60 7.71 -5.00 0.96
C LEU A 60 8.27 -4.63 -0.40
N GLU A 61 8.41 -5.60 -1.30
CA GLU A 61 8.77 -5.40 -2.70
C GLU A 61 7.64 -4.66 -3.45
N ALA A 62 6.96 -3.72 -2.78
CA ALA A 62 6.02 -2.81 -3.38
C ALA A 62 6.80 -1.95 -4.37
N SER A 63 6.60 -2.25 -5.65
CA SER A 63 7.28 -1.57 -6.74
C SER A 63 6.90 -0.09 -6.68
N LEU A 64 7.88 0.78 -6.46
CA LEU A 64 7.68 2.21 -6.55
C LEU A 64 7.30 2.56 -7.98
N ARG A 65 6.27 3.37 -8.13
CA ARG A 65 5.78 3.86 -9.41
C ARG A 65 5.75 5.39 -9.39
N ARG A 66 5.94 5.99 -10.56
CA ARG A 66 5.66 7.41 -10.78
C ARG A 66 4.27 7.53 -11.38
N LEU A 67 3.43 8.33 -10.76
CA LEU A 67 2.09 8.65 -11.22
C LEU A 67 2.08 10.04 -11.83
N LYS A 68 1.51 10.17 -13.04
CA LYS A 68 1.15 11.47 -13.61
C LYS A 68 -0.33 11.47 -13.90
N VAL A 69 -1.03 12.48 -13.40
CA VAL A 69 -2.45 12.71 -13.65
C VAL A 69 -2.59 13.69 -14.81
N HIS A 70 -3.64 13.50 -15.62
CA HIS A 70 -3.97 14.41 -16.71
C HIS A 70 -4.16 15.84 -16.17
N PRO A 71 -3.65 16.89 -16.84
CA PRO A 71 -3.68 18.26 -16.32
C PRO A 71 -5.09 18.78 -16.02
N ASP A 72 -6.09 18.34 -16.78
CA ASP A 72 -7.49 18.73 -16.58
C ASP A 72 -8.20 17.98 -15.44
N ASP A 73 -7.58 16.93 -14.89
CA ASP A 73 -8.20 16.07 -13.89
C ASP A 73 -7.67 16.37 -12.49
N VAL A 74 -8.53 16.20 -11.49
CA VAL A 74 -8.15 16.38 -10.08
C VAL A 74 -7.25 15.22 -9.64
N GLN A 75 -6.19 15.53 -8.90
CA GLN A 75 -5.34 14.49 -8.34
C GLN A 75 -6.00 13.83 -7.13
N PRO A 76 -5.87 12.50 -6.97
CA PRO A 76 -6.33 11.81 -5.77
C PRO A 76 -5.62 12.36 -4.52
N ALA A 77 -6.21 12.24 -3.34
CA ALA A 77 -5.56 12.56 -2.08
C ALA A 77 -4.37 11.61 -1.80
N PRO A 78 -3.34 12.04 -1.04
CA PRO A 78 -2.34 11.10 -0.52
C PRO A 78 -3.01 9.97 0.29
N GLY A 79 -2.57 8.74 0.11
CA GLY A 79 -3.17 7.53 0.68
C GLY A 79 -4.34 6.95 -0.13
N ALA A 80 -4.91 7.70 -1.09
CA ALA A 80 -5.93 7.17 -1.98
C ALA A 80 -5.37 6.00 -2.81
N SER A 81 -6.21 5.01 -3.09
CA SER A 81 -5.81 3.79 -3.80
C SER A 81 -6.76 3.43 -4.94
N THR A 82 -6.27 2.67 -5.91
CA THR A 82 -7.07 2.11 -7.01
C THR A 82 -6.47 0.78 -7.49
N PRO A 83 -7.27 -0.18 -7.99
CA PRO A 83 -6.76 -1.41 -8.59
C PRO A 83 -5.84 -1.13 -9.79
N TYR A 84 -4.69 -1.79 -9.86
CA TYR A 84 -3.73 -1.65 -10.95
C TYR A 84 -2.85 -2.89 -11.11
N GLN A 85 -2.80 -3.48 -12.30
CA GLN A 85 -1.91 -4.60 -12.66
C GLN A 85 -1.92 -5.78 -11.65
N GLY A 86 -3.11 -6.15 -11.14
CA GLY A 86 -3.25 -7.25 -10.18
C GLY A 86 -2.87 -6.90 -8.73
N GLY A 87 -2.57 -5.64 -8.45
CA GLY A 87 -2.39 -5.12 -7.09
C GLY A 87 -3.19 -3.83 -6.87
N LYS A 88 -2.87 -3.11 -5.80
CA LYS A 88 -3.39 -1.77 -5.51
C LYS A 88 -2.30 -0.74 -5.71
N LEU A 89 -2.57 0.26 -6.55
CA LEU A 89 -1.75 1.44 -6.68
C LEU A 89 -2.17 2.44 -5.61
N VAL A 90 -1.25 2.80 -4.72
CA VAL A 90 -1.51 3.72 -3.63
C VAL A 90 -0.71 4.98 -3.87
N ARG A 91 -1.40 6.11 -3.83
CA ARG A 91 -0.79 7.41 -3.97
C ARG A 91 -0.03 7.79 -2.70
N GLY A 92 1.25 8.10 -2.83
CA GLY A 92 2.08 8.65 -1.77
C GLY A 92 2.12 10.18 -1.84
N PHE A 93 3.30 10.73 -1.57
CA PHE A 93 3.54 12.17 -1.62
C PHE A 93 3.68 12.71 -3.05
N GLN A 94 3.34 13.99 -3.19
CA GLN A 94 3.54 14.77 -4.41
C GLN A 94 4.96 15.34 -4.48
N THR A 95 5.47 15.52 -5.70
CA THR A 95 6.59 16.43 -5.96
C THR A 95 6.08 17.82 -6.30
N ASP A 96 6.99 18.80 -6.26
CA ASP A 96 6.74 20.14 -6.77
C ASP A 96 6.30 20.13 -8.24
N THR A 97 5.53 21.15 -8.62
CA THR A 97 5.16 21.39 -10.02
C THR A 97 6.42 21.71 -10.80
N SER A 98 6.64 21.03 -11.92
CA SER A 98 7.76 21.34 -12.80
C SER A 98 7.53 22.67 -13.52
N ASP A 99 8.46 23.62 -13.37
CA ASP A 99 8.41 24.92 -14.07
C ASP A 99 8.48 24.78 -15.61
N PHE A 100 9.00 23.66 -16.11
CA PHE A 100 9.12 23.39 -17.54
C PHE A 100 7.86 22.78 -18.15
N THR A 101 7.13 21.98 -17.37
CA THR A 101 6.01 21.18 -17.88
C THR A 101 4.68 21.57 -17.26
N GLY A 102 4.65 22.43 -16.23
CA GLY A 102 3.46 22.71 -15.44
C GLY A 102 2.85 21.47 -14.77
N GLN A 103 3.51 20.30 -14.86
CA GLN A 103 2.99 19.04 -14.37
C GLN A 103 3.64 18.66 -13.05
N GLN A 104 2.83 18.06 -12.19
CA GLN A 104 3.28 17.39 -10.98
C GLN A 104 3.40 15.89 -11.22
N THR A 105 4.38 15.26 -10.58
CA THR A 105 4.51 13.81 -10.56
C THR A 105 4.32 13.32 -9.13
N GLY A 106 3.45 12.35 -8.93
CA GLY A 106 3.28 11.67 -7.65
C GLY A 106 4.17 10.44 -7.56
N VAL A 107 4.60 10.09 -6.34
CA VAL A 107 5.14 8.75 -6.07
C VAL A 107 3.99 7.86 -5.64
N CYS A 108 3.94 6.64 -6.16
CA CYS A 108 2.98 5.62 -5.75
C CYS A 108 3.72 4.35 -5.35
N ARG A 109 3.08 3.54 -4.51
CA ARG A 109 3.47 2.14 -4.29
C ARG A 109 2.47 1.25 -4.98
N LEU A 110 2.95 0.33 -5.80
CA LEU A 110 2.16 -0.80 -6.25
C LEU A 110 2.27 -1.89 -5.19
N VAL A 111 1.17 -2.18 -4.51
CA VAL A 111 1.09 -3.15 -3.43
C VAL A 111 0.39 -4.41 -3.94
N ASP A 112 1.06 -5.54 -3.81
CA ASP A 112 0.48 -6.87 -4.06
C ASP A 112 -0.16 -7.38 -2.75
N ALA A 113 -1.32 -8.04 -2.84
CA ALA A 113 -1.95 -8.70 -1.69
C ALA A 113 -1.04 -9.73 -1.02
N ARG A 114 -0.17 -10.38 -1.80
CA ARG A 114 0.83 -11.34 -1.30
C ARG A 114 1.90 -10.69 -0.43
N ALA A 115 2.05 -9.38 -0.51
CA ALA A 115 2.99 -8.63 0.31
C ALA A 115 2.56 -8.62 1.80
N TYR A 116 1.27 -8.74 2.10
CA TYR A 116 0.75 -8.78 3.47
C TYR A 116 0.08 -10.14 3.72
N PRO A 117 0.86 -11.20 3.99
CA PRO A 117 0.32 -12.56 4.05
C PRO A 117 -0.45 -12.86 5.34
N VAL A 118 -0.17 -12.13 6.42
CA VAL A 118 -0.75 -12.43 7.74
C VAL A 118 -2.12 -11.76 7.84
N LEU A 119 -3.19 -12.54 7.95
CA LEU A 119 -4.50 -12.00 8.31
C LEU A 119 -4.55 -11.82 9.83
N ALA A 120 -5.04 -10.67 10.27
CA ALA A 120 -5.21 -10.33 11.67
C ALA A 120 -6.61 -9.79 11.93
N VAL A 121 -7.09 -9.99 13.15
CA VAL A 121 -8.34 -9.42 13.66
C VAL A 121 -8.01 -8.52 14.83
N SER A 122 -8.34 -7.23 14.70
CA SER A 122 -8.20 -6.29 15.82
C SER A 122 -9.21 -6.63 16.91
N LYS A 123 -8.97 -6.13 18.14
CA LYS A 123 -9.95 -6.27 19.23
C LYS A 123 -11.32 -5.68 18.90
N ALA A 124 -11.38 -4.71 17.98
CA ALA A 124 -12.61 -4.12 17.49
C ALA A 124 -13.33 -4.97 16.42
N GLY A 125 -12.81 -6.16 16.09
CA GLY A 125 -13.39 -7.06 15.08
C GLY A 125 -12.96 -6.78 13.65
N GLN A 126 -12.08 -5.80 13.43
CA GLN A 126 -11.64 -5.44 12.08
C GLN A 126 -10.66 -6.47 11.54
N ARG A 127 -10.96 -7.05 10.37
CA ARG A 127 -10.05 -7.94 9.62
C ARG A 127 -9.10 -7.11 8.78
N LEU A 128 -7.81 -7.44 8.83
CA LEU A 128 -6.76 -6.70 8.13
C LEU A 128 -5.55 -7.57 7.85
N ARG A 129 -4.84 -7.29 6.75
CA ARG A 129 -3.60 -7.98 6.40
C ARG A 129 -2.36 -7.23 6.88
N LEU A 130 -1.36 -7.97 7.38
CA LEU A 130 -0.09 -7.47 7.91
C LEU A 130 1.10 -8.24 7.34
N LEU A 131 2.27 -7.62 7.42
CA LEU A 131 3.56 -8.30 7.36
C LEU A 131 4.19 -8.22 8.75
N ILE A 132 4.51 -9.36 9.35
CA ILE A 132 5.22 -9.43 10.62
C ILE A 132 6.62 -9.97 10.36
N ILE A 133 7.63 -9.21 10.78
CA ILE A 133 9.04 -9.58 10.70
C ILE A 133 9.54 -9.76 12.12
N ALA A 134 10.02 -10.96 12.44
CA ALA A 134 10.68 -11.22 13.71
C ALA A 134 11.93 -10.35 13.84
N GLY A 135 12.02 -9.57 14.93
CA GLY A 135 13.19 -8.78 15.24
C GLY A 135 14.33 -9.71 15.63
N ARG A 136 15.18 -10.06 14.66
CA ARG A 136 16.41 -10.85 14.85
C ARG A 136 16.19 -12.13 15.69
N ALA A 137 15.66 -13.18 15.06
CA ALA A 137 16.13 -14.51 15.44
C ALA A 137 17.64 -14.57 15.10
N ASP A 138 18.45 -15.16 15.98
CA ASP A 138 19.86 -15.44 15.69
C ASP A 138 20.01 -16.05 14.29
N PRO A 139 21.09 -15.75 13.54
CA PRO A 139 21.25 -16.12 12.12
C PRO A 139 21.39 -17.63 11.85
N LEU A 140 21.03 -18.50 12.79
CA LEU A 140 21.04 -19.95 12.67
C LEU A 140 19.61 -20.49 12.62
N SER A 141 18.88 -20.24 11.53
CA SER A 141 17.77 -21.10 11.04
C SER A 141 17.23 -20.56 9.71
N ALA A 142 18.07 -20.50 8.69
CA ALA A 142 17.59 -20.47 7.31
C ALA A 142 17.25 -21.91 6.91
N GLY A 143 16.01 -22.33 7.18
CA GLY A 143 15.50 -23.65 6.85
C GLY A 143 14.02 -23.56 6.50
N SER A 144 13.68 -24.05 5.32
CA SER A 144 12.35 -24.23 4.77
C SER A 144 11.31 -24.73 5.79
N GLY A 145 10.10 -24.14 5.76
CA GLY A 145 8.82 -24.79 6.08
C GLY A 145 8.72 -25.49 7.44
N ALA A 146 7.93 -24.91 8.34
CA ALA A 146 7.50 -25.53 9.60
C ALA A 146 8.64 -25.92 10.56
N GLN A 147 9.27 -24.92 11.18
CA GLN A 147 9.86 -25.11 12.51
C GLN A 147 9.52 -23.92 13.40
N ASP A 148 8.76 -24.24 14.45
CA ASP A 148 8.50 -23.48 15.66
C ASP A 148 9.80 -22.84 16.21
N VAL A 149 10.18 -21.67 15.72
CA VAL A 149 10.77 -20.69 16.61
C VAL A 149 9.58 -20.14 17.40
N ARG A 150 9.20 -20.82 18.48
CA ARG A 150 8.20 -20.29 19.41
C ARG A 150 8.69 -18.91 19.81
N ALA A 151 8.03 -17.88 19.30
CA ALA A 151 8.32 -16.51 19.71
C ALA A 151 8.29 -16.47 21.24
N GLU A 152 9.36 -15.98 21.85
CA GLU A 152 9.40 -15.84 23.30
C GLU A 152 8.35 -14.79 23.72
N LEU A 153 7.75 -14.97 24.90
CA LEU A 153 6.82 -13.97 25.41
C LEU A 153 7.53 -12.61 25.50
N ASN A 154 6.89 -11.58 24.95
CA ASN A 154 7.42 -10.23 24.77
C ASN A 154 8.56 -10.09 23.75
N ALA A 155 8.79 -11.08 22.89
CA ALA A 155 9.71 -10.95 21.77
C ALA A 155 9.29 -9.77 20.88
N SER A 156 10.26 -8.91 20.59
CA SER A 156 10.06 -7.71 19.77
C SER A 156 10.04 -8.08 18.29
N HIS A 157 8.97 -7.67 17.62
CA HIS A 157 8.75 -7.85 16.20
C HIS A 157 8.49 -6.49 15.55
N THR A 158 8.64 -6.43 14.25
CA THR A 158 8.24 -5.27 13.44
C THR A 158 7.05 -5.67 12.59
N GLY A 159 5.96 -4.92 12.68
CA GLY A 159 4.78 -5.06 11.84
C GLY A 159 4.74 -3.98 10.77
N HIS A 160 4.25 -4.33 9.58
CA HIS A 160 3.93 -3.37 8.54
C HIS A 160 2.46 -3.48 8.16
N THR A 161 1.82 -2.32 8.05
CA THR A 161 0.40 -2.20 7.70
C THR A 161 0.25 -1.65 6.28
N PRO A 162 -0.86 -1.97 5.60
CA PRO A 162 -1.25 -1.27 4.39
C PRO A 162 -1.59 0.21 4.69
N PRO A 163 -1.40 1.11 3.70
CA PRO A 163 -1.85 2.50 3.78
C PRO A 163 -3.31 2.65 4.23
N GLY A 164 -3.58 3.55 5.18
CA GLY A 164 -4.93 3.80 5.70
C GLY A 164 -5.39 2.87 6.82
N VAL A 165 -4.63 1.80 7.13
CA VAL A 165 -4.81 1.01 8.35
C VAL A 165 -4.03 1.67 9.48
N VAL A 166 -4.71 2.11 10.53
CA VAL A 166 -4.11 2.84 11.64
C VAL A 166 -4.38 2.09 12.93
N PHE A 167 -3.31 1.67 13.59
CA PHE A 167 -3.39 1.09 14.93
C PHE A 167 -2.93 2.05 16.02
N GLN A 168 -3.45 1.93 17.23
CA GLN A 168 -2.96 2.69 18.39
C GLN A 168 -1.92 1.91 19.20
N VAL A 169 -1.01 2.64 19.87
CA VAL A 169 -0.09 2.01 20.83
C VAL A 169 -0.90 1.39 21.98
N GLY A 170 -0.56 0.15 22.35
CA GLY A 170 -1.29 -0.65 23.32
C GLY A 170 -2.47 -1.42 22.75
N GLU A 171 -2.84 -1.19 21.48
CA GLU A 171 -3.84 -2.00 20.80
C GLU A 171 -3.33 -3.43 20.58
N GLN A 172 -4.28 -4.38 20.62
CA GLN A 172 -4.02 -5.80 20.46
C GLN A 172 -4.74 -6.35 19.24
N PHE A 173 -4.08 -7.29 18.57
CA PHE A 173 -4.68 -8.07 17.49
C PHE A 173 -4.25 -9.54 17.61
N VAL A 174 -5.04 -10.40 16.99
CA VAL A 174 -4.77 -11.84 16.89
C VAL A 174 -4.62 -12.21 15.43
N THR A 175 -3.57 -12.96 15.09
CA THR A 175 -3.35 -13.44 13.71
C THR A 175 -4.23 -14.64 13.41
N SER A 176 -4.30 -15.03 12.13
CA SER A 176 -4.97 -16.26 11.69
C SER A 176 -4.40 -17.52 12.31
N ASP A 177 -3.13 -17.47 12.72
CA ASP A 177 -2.43 -18.59 13.35
C ASP A 177 -2.66 -18.62 14.87
N GLY A 178 -3.45 -17.67 15.41
CA GLY A 178 -3.77 -17.57 16.83
C GLY A 178 -2.77 -16.76 17.66
N ASP A 179 -1.75 -16.17 17.02
CA ASP A 179 -0.73 -15.38 17.71
C ASP A 179 -1.28 -14.02 18.14
N ARG A 180 -1.08 -13.67 19.40
CA ARG A 180 -1.46 -12.38 19.96
C ARG A 180 -0.28 -11.43 19.96
N TYR A 181 -0.51 -10.21 19.49
CA TYR A 181 0.46 -9.13 19.55
C TYR A 181 -0.13 -7.90 20.25
N THR A 182 0.72 -7.16 20.96
CA THR A 182 0.42 -5.80 21.41
C THR A 182 1.32 -4.82 20.67
N ILE A 183 0.76 -3.68 20.27
CA ILE A 183 1.50 -2.66 19.54
C ILE A 183 2.29 -1.81 20.53
N THR A 184 3.60 -1.76 20.33
CA THR A 184 4.54 -1.05 21.18
C THR A 184 5.30 -0.02 20.37
N PRO A 185 5.80 1.07 20.98
CA PRO A 185 6.73 1.96 20.29
C PRO A 185 7.98 1.20 19.80
N PRO A 186 8.62 1.64 18.71
CA PRO A 186 8.27 2.82 17.90
C PRO A 186 7.09 2.56 16.94
N VAL A 187 6.27 3.58 16.71
CA VAL A 187 5.29 3.59 15.62
C VAL A 187 5.68 4.70 14.64
N GLN A 188 6.07 4.32 13.44
CA GLN A 188 6.38 5.24 12.35
C GLN A 188 5.19 5.30 11.41
N ARG A 189 4.56 6.47 11.34
CA ARG A 189 3.44 6.71 10.43
C ARG A 189 3.95 7.14 9.06
N ASP A 190 3.43 6.55 8.02
CA ASP A 190 3.70 6.92 6.63
C ASP A 190 2.38 6.92 5.86
N VAL A 191 2.19 7.87 4.94
CA VAL A 191 1.04 7.89 4.03
C VAL A 191 0.97 6.64 3.16
N LEU A 192 2.07 5.88 3.12
CA LEU A 192 2.23 4.62 2.41
C LEU A 192 2.18 3.38 3.31
N GLY A 193 1.68 3.51 4.55
CA GLY A 193 1.48 2.42 5.51
C GLY A 193 2.43 2.49 6.70
N ASP A 194 1.92 2.16 7.88
CA ASP A 194 2.67 2.34 9.13
C ASP A 194 3.63 1.18 9.38
N THR A 195 4.76 1.52 10.01
CA THR A 195 5.66 0.55 10.64
C THR A 195 5.43 0.56 12.15
N LEU A 196 5.15 -0.61 12.70
CA LEU A 196 4.75 -0.82 14.07
C LEU A 196 5.82 -1.62 14.82
N GLY A 197 6.18 -1.20 16.01
CA GLY A 197 6.77 -2.10 16.99
C GLY A 197 5.69 -3.04 17.51
N LEU A 198 6.00 -4.32 17.61
CA LEU A 198 5.09 -5.36 18.08
C LEU A 198 5.74 -6.15 19.21
N SER A 199 4.98 -6.47 20.23
CA SER A 199 5.38 -7.36 21.31
C SER A 199 4.48 -8.60 21.30
N TYR A 200 5.08 -9.77 21.10
CA TYR A 200 4.35 -11.04 21.09
C TYR A 200 3.84 -11.40 22.49
N GLN A 201 2.58 -11.83 22.60
CA GLN A 201 1.89 -12.08 23.87
C GLN A 201 1.49 -13.55 24.06
N GLY A 202 1.96 -14.45 23.21
CA GLY A 202 1.55 -15.86 23.22
C GLY A 202 0.52 -16.18 22.15
N SER A 203 0.16 -17.46 22.08
CA SER A 203 -0.81 -17.99 21.12
C SER A 203 -2.06 -18.46 21.87
N GLU A 204 -3.23 -18.16 21.33
CA GLU A 204 -4.51 -18.74 21.74
C GLU A 204 -5.09 -19.58 20.59
N LEU A 205 -6.16 -20.33 20.85
CA LEU A 205 -6.91 -21.02 19.79
C LEU A 205 -7.22 -20.02 18.68
N ALA A 206 -6.76 -20.31 17.46
CA ALA A 206 -6.96 -19.47 16.30
C ALA A 206 -8.43 -19.05 16.21
N PRO A 207 -8.73 -17.75 16.05
CA PRO A 207 -10.11 -17.34 15.81
C PRO A 207 -10.61 -18.10 14.58
N THR A 208 -11.83 -18.63 14.65
CA THR A 208 -12.44 -19.33 13.50
C THR A 208 -12.66 -18.30 12.40
N ILE A 209 -11.72 -18.22 11.46
CA ILE A 209 -11.82 -17.37 10.28
C ILE A 209 -12.57 -18.18 9.23
N PRO A 210 -13.79 -17.78 8.81
CA PRO A 210 -14.50 -18.50 7.77
C PRO A 210 -13.71 -18.49 6.46
N ASP A 211 -13.61 -19.67 5.85
CA ASP A 211 -12.92 -19.96 4.60
C ASP A 211 -13.60 -19.20 3.44
N GLU A 212 -12.83 -18.42 2.66
CA GLU A 212 -13.32 -17.60 1.54
C GLU A 212 -13.82 -18.45 0.34
N GLY A 213 -13.73 -19.79 0.42
CA GLY A 213 -14.04 -20.71 -0.68
C GLY A 213 -15.45 -21.32 -0.70
N GLN A 214 -16.34 -21.01 0.26
CA GLN A 214 -17.64 -21.67 0.34
C GLN A 214 -18.79 -20.70 -0.01
N PRO A 215 -19.66 -21.02 -0.99
CA PRO A 215 -20.79 -20.15 -1.33
C PRO A 215 -21.72 -20.03 -0.12
N PRO A 216 -22.14 -18.81 0.28
CA PRO A 216 -22.89 -18.61 1.50
C PRO A 216 -24.27 -19.25 1.39
N ALA A 217 -24.67 -19.97 2.43
CA ALA A 217 -26.10 -20.11 2.73
C ALA A 217 -26.66 -18.68 2.95
N PRO A 218 -27.85 -18.34 2.43
CA PRO A 218 -28.35 -16.98 2.50
C PRO A 218 -28.50 -16.55 3.97
N PRO A 219 -27.81 -15.49 4.44
CA PRO A 219 -27.93 -15.06 5.82
C PRO A 219 -29.08 -14.06 6.00
N ALA A 220 -29.69 -14.12 7.19
CA ALA A 220 -30.56 -13.09 7.72
C ALA A 220 -29.77 -11.78 7.96
N PRO A 221 -30.40 -10.60 7.90
CA PRO A 221 -29.69 -9.33 7.99
C PRO A 221 -29.41 -8.96 9.45
N ASP A 222 -28.13 -8.87 9.85
CA ASP A 222 -27.63 -8.08 11.00
C ASP A 222 -26.08 -8.13 11.09
N PRO A 223 -25.40 -7.25 11.87
CA PRO A 223 -24.77 -6.02 11.40
C PRO A 223 -23.23 -6.13 11.29
N ALA A 224 -22.68 -5.55 10.21
CA ALA A 224 -21.27 -5.21 10.02
C ALA A 224 -20.25 -6.37 10.16
N ASP A 225 -20.29 -7.32 9.23
CA ASP A 225 -19.06 -7.98 8.79
C ASP A 225 -18.17 -6.92 8.12
N SER A 226 -17.30 -6.28 8.90
CA SER A 226 -16.26 -5.39 8.36
C SER A 226 -15.18 -6.27 7.74
N GLU A 227 -15.43 -6.70 6.50
CA GLU A 227 -14.45 -7.31 5.61
C GLU A 227 -13.21 -6.42 5.48
N ASP A 228 -12.07 -7.01 5.07
CA ASP A 228 -10.82 -6.26 4.90
C ASP A 228 -11.07 -5.11 3.91
N PRO A 229 -11.08 -3.84 4.37
CA PRO A 229 -11.43 -2.69 3.53
C PRO A 229 -10.41 -2.47 2.42
N TRP A 230 -9.27 -3.15 2.49
CA TRP A 230 -8.16 -3.01 1.59
C TRP A 230 -8.08 -4.07 0.50
N TRP A 231 -8.85 -5.17 0.56
CA TRP A 231 -8.87 -6.18 -0.50
C TRP A 231 -10.25 -6.62 -0.93
N THR A 232 -11.30 -6.06 -0.31
CA THR A 232 -12.65 -6.14 -0.84
C THR A 232 -12.67 -5.53 -2.24
N GLU A 233 -12.97 -6.39 -3.22
CA GLU A 233 -13.25 -5.99 -4.59
C GLU A 233 -14.54 -5.16 -4.55
N ASN A 234 -14.42 -3.84 -4.51
CA ASN A 234 -15.55 -3.03 -4.96
C ASN A 234 -15.64 -3.22 -6.48
N PRO A 235 -16.76 -3.77 -7.00
CA PRO A 235 -16.95 -4.01 -8.42
C PRO A 235 -16.95 -2.72 -9.26
#